data_AF-D8MC06-F1
#
_entry.id   AF-D8MC06-F1
#
_cell.length_a   1.000
_cell.length_b   1.000
_cell.length_c   1.000
_cell.angle_alpha   90.00
_cell.angle_beta   90.00
_cell.angle_gamma   90.00
#
_symmetry.space_group_name_H-M   'P 1'
#
loop_
_entity.id
_entity.type
_entity.pdbx_description
1 polymer ?
#
loop_
_entity_poly.entity_id
_entity_poly.type
_entity_poly.pdbx_seq_one_letter_code
_entity_poly.pdbx_strand_id
1 'polypeptide(L)' 'MGAKNIILLCLLVSSTALVGCKEEAKTTKWYRDNPDELKVVYEKCQKSGSASENCKNANEAHYQIQQLNAPTPDLNNLEE' A
#
# COMPACT_ATOMS: atom_id res chain seq x y z
N MET A 1 -15.20 13.99 -41.10
CA MET A 1 -14.43 14.48 -39.93
C MET A 1 -12.98 14.59 -40.36
N GLY A 2 -12.42 15.80 -40.51
CA GLY A 2 -11.12 16.00 -41.15
C GLY A 2 -9.93 15.55 -40.28
N ALA A 3 -8.78 15.27 -40.90
CA ALA A 3 -7.56 14.80 -40.23
C ALA A 3 -7.14 15.65 -39.02
N LYS A 4 -7.42 16.97 -39.06
CA LYS A 4 -7.18 17.91 -37.95
C LYS A 4 -7.95 17.54 -36.68
N ASN A 5 -9.17 17.04 -36.83
CA ASN A 5 -10.02 16.65 -35.69
C ASN A 5 -9.58 15.30 -35.11
N ILE A 6 -8.97 14.43 -35.92
CA ILE A 6 -8.44 13.12 -35.50
C ILE A 6 -7.16 13.31 -34.65
N ILE A 7 -6.26 14.21 -35.04
CA ILE A 7 -5.04 14.51 -34.27
C ILE A 7 -5.38 15.09 -32.89
N LEU A 8 -6.38 15.96 -32.81
CA LEU A 8 -6.83 16.55 -31.55
C LEU A 8 -7.46 15.51 -30.61
N LEU A 9 -8.16 14.52 -31.17
CA LEU A 9 -8.73 13.39 -30.44
C LEU A 9 -7.66 12.43 -29.92
N CYS A 10 -6.58 12.20 -30.67
CA CYS A 10 -5.48 11.33 -30.23
C CYS A 10 -4.69 11.89 -29.04
N LEU A 11 -4.49 13.21 -28.98
CA LEU A 11 -3.75 13.84 -27.86
C LEU A 11 -4.49 13.74 -26.52
N LEU A 12 -5.83 13.74 -26.54
CA LEU A 12 -6.67 13.66 -25.33
C LEU A 12 -6.73 12.25 -24.72
N VAL A 13 -6.40 11.20 -25.47
CA VAL A 13 -6.51 9.79 -25.03
C VAL A 13 -5.20 9.26 -24.42
N SER A 14 -4.14 10.06 -24.38
CA SER A 14 -2.80 9.64 -23.94
C SER A 14 -2.67 9.38 -22.42
N SER A 15 -3.63 9.84 -21.60
CA SER A 15 -3.45 9.94 -20.14
C SER A 15 -3.79 8.67 -19.35
N THR A 16 -4.25 7.59 -19.98
CA THR A 16 -4.69 6.38 -19.27
C THR A 16 -3.72 5.19 -19.37
N ALA A 17 -2.62 5.33 -20.12
CA ALA A 17 -1.65 4.24 -20.33
C ALA A 17 -0.71 3.97 -19.13
N LEU A 18 -0.88 4.68 -18.00
CA LEU A 18 -0.26 4.35 -16.72
C LEU A 18 -1.25 3.63 -15.79
N VAL A 19 -2.11 2.76 -16.32
CA VAL A 19 -2.52 1.57 -15.53
C VAL A 19 -1.24 0.76 -15.32
N GLY A 20 -0.43 1.21 -14.35
CA GLY A 20 0.84 0.62 -13.99
C GLY A 20 0.65 -0.87 -13.86
N CYS A 21 1.64 -1.64 -14.32
CA CYS A 21 1.77 -3.06 -14.01
C CYS A 21 1.24 -3.26 -12.60
N LYS A 22 0.09 -3.94 -12.46
CA LYS A 22 -0.44 -4.30 -11.16
C LYS A 22 0.58 -5.28 -10.62
N GLU A 23 1.51 -4.76 -9.85
CA GLU A 23 2.49 -5.54 -9.12
C GLU A 23 1.70 -6.59 -8.34
N GLU A 24 2.05 -7.86 -8.52
CA GLU A 24 1.35 -8.93 -7.84
C GLU A 24 1.32 -8.64 -6.34
N ALA A 25 0.12 -8.67 -5.78
CA ALA A 25 -0.08 -8.34 -4.38
C ALA A 25 0.62 -9.40 -3.52
N LYS A 26 1.61 -8.97 -2.74
CA LYS A 26 2.23 -9.80 -1.70
C LYS A 26 1.27 -9.89 -0.53
N THR A 27 1.25 -11.04 0.13
CA THR A 27 0.36 -11.28 1.27
C THR A 27 0.89 -10.62 2.55
N THR A 28 0.02 -10.41 3.53
CA THR A 28 0.41 -9.94 4.87
C THR A 28 1.50 -10.83 5.49
N LYS A 29 1.40 -12.16 5.32
CA LYS A 29 2.43 -13.09 5.82
C LYS A 29 3.78 -12.82 5.15
N TRP A 30 3.80 -12.65 3.83
CA TRP A 30 5.03 -12.35 3.11
C TRP A 30 5.71 -11.10 3.68
N TYR A 31 4.97 -10.02 3.92
CA TYR A 31 5.54 -8.81 4.50
C TYR A 31 6.08 -9.00 5.92
N ARG A 32 5.41 -9.80 6.77
CA ARG A 32 5.94 -10.14 8.09
C ARG A 32 7.24 -10.93 8.03
N ASP A 33 7.35 -11.84 7.07
CA ASP A 33 8.53 -12.67 6.86
C ASP A 33 9.66 -11.90 6.14
N ASN A 34 9.38 -10.71 5.57
CA ASN A 34 10.30 -9.89 4.77
C ASN A 34 10.31 -8.43 5.28
N PRO A 35 10.92 -8.15 6.44
CA PRO A 35 10.84 -6.85 7.12
C PRO A 35 11.45 -5.69 6.32
N ASP A 36 12.50 -5.95 5.54
CA ASP A 36 13.15 -4.92 4.70
C ASP A 36 12.20 -4.43 3.61
N GLU A 37 11.50 -5.34 2.94
CA GLU A 37 10.50 -4.94 1.95
C GLU A 37 9.29 -4.28 2.61
N LEU A 38 8.82 -4.84 3.73
CA LEU A 38 7.73 -4.22 4.49
C LEU A 38 8.05 -2.77 4.81
N LYS A 39 9.27 -2.45 5.25
CA LYS A 39 9.68 -1.07 5.53
C LYS A 39 9.52 -0.18 4.30
N VAL A 40 10.07 -0.60 3.16
CA VAL A 40 10.03 0.17 1.90
C VAL A 40 8.59 0.40 1.44
N VAL A 41 7.78 -0.65 1.41
CA VAL A 41 6.39 -0.57 0.93
C VAL A 41 5.52 0.20 1.91
N TYR A 42 5.61 -0.06 3.21
CA TYR A 42 4.86 0.65 4.24
C TYR A 42 5.13 2.16 4.19
N GLU A 43 6.40 2.58 4.13
CA GLU A 43 6.76 4.00 4.04
C GLU A 43 6.17 4.67 2.78
N LYS A 44 6.20 3.97 1.64
CA LYS A 44 5.57 4.44 0.40
C LYS A 44 4.04 4.55 0.55
N CYS A 45 3.41 3.61 1.24
CA CYS A 45 1.97 3.64 1.49
C CYS A 45 1.58 4.81 2.40
N GLN A 46 2.35 5.08 3.46
CA GLN A 46 2.12 6.23 4.35
C GLN A 46 2.25 7.57 3.60
N LYS A 47 3.23 7.70 2.70
CA LYS A 47 3.43 8.94 1.91
C LYS A 47 2.37 9.15 0.84
N SER A 48 1.90 8.08 0.21
CA SER A 48 0.97 8.16 -0.93
C SER A 48 -0.50 8.13 -0.54
N GLY A 49 -0.85 7.60 0.64
CA GLY A 49 -2.24 7.31 1.01
C GLY A 49 -2.89 6.24 0.12
N SER A 50 -2.10 5.42 -0.57
CA SER A 50 -2.61 4.42 -1.52
C SER A 50 -3.42 3.33 -0.82
N ALA A 51 -4.59 3.03 -1.37
CA ALA A 51 -5.44 1.90 -0.96
C ALA A 51 -5.17 0.61 -1.77
N SER A 52 -3.99 0.48 -2.39
CA SER A 52 -3.61 -0.72 -3.12
C SER A 52 -3.58 -1.95 -2.21
N GLU A 53 -3.70 -3.15 -2.80
CA GLU A 53 -3.68 -4.39 -2.03
C GLU A 53 -2.35 -4.61 -1.31
N ASN A 54 -1.23 -4.23 -1.94
CA ASN A 54 0.08 -4.21 -1.28
C ASN A 54 0.10 -3.26 -0.07
N CYS A 55 -0.54 -2.09 -0.17
CA CYS A 55 -0.62 -1.19 0.97
C CYS A 55 -1.52 -1.71 2.09
N LYS A 56 -2.65 -2.35 1.78
CA LYS A 56 -3.47 -3.00 2.82
C LYS A 56 -2.66 -4.08 3.55
N ASN A 57 -2.00 -4.95 2.80
CA ASN A 57 -1.25 -6.07 3.36
C ASN A 57 0.00 -5.61 4.14
N ALA A 58 0.70 -4.58 3.68
CA ALA A 58 1.84 -4.00 4.39
C ALA A 58 1.40 -3.28 5.68
N ASN A 59 0.32 -2.50 5.65
CA ASN A 59 -0.22 -1.85 6.85
C ASN A 59 -0.66 -2.89 7.90
N GLU A 60 -1.37 -3.94 7.47
CA GLU A 60 -1.78 -5.02 8.34
C GLU A 60 -0.57 -5.75 8.95
N ALA A 61 0.46 -6.04 8.14
CA ALA A 61 1.68 -6.69 8.62
C ALA A 61 2.39 -5.83 9.67
N HIS A 62 2.50 -4.52 9.42
CA HIS A 62 3.07 -3.57 10.36
C HIS A 62 2.29 -3.53 11.68
N TYR A 63 0.96 -3.47 11.61
CA TYR A 63 0.10 -3.50 12.81
C TYR A 63 0.24 -4.80 13.61
N GLN A 64 0.26 -5.95 12.94
CA GLN A 64 0.46 -7.24 13.62
C GLN A 64 1.82 -7.32 14.33
N ILE A 65 2.89 -6.80 13.71
CA ILE A 65 4.22 -6.74 14.34
C ILE A 65 4.19 -5.83 15.57
N GLN A 66 3.50 -4.69 15.53
CA GLN A 66 3.36 -3.82 16.69
C GLN A 66 2.64 -4.52 17.84
N GLN A 67 1.56 -5.25 17.56
CA GLN A 67 0.81 -5.97 18.57
C GLN A 67 1.59 -7.12 19.19
N LEU A 68 2.35 -7.88 18.38
CA LEU A 68 3.22 -8.95 18.89
C LEU A 68 4.32 -8.44 19.82
N ASN A 69 4.76 -7.20 19.64
CA ASN A 69 5.79 -6.56 20.45
C ASN A 69 5.21 -5.63 21.52
N ALA A 70 3.88 -5.59 21.70
CA ALA A 70 3.25 -4.74 22.70
C ALA A 70 3.58 -5.24 24.11
N PRO A 71 3.86 -4.35 25.06
CA PRO A 71 4.05 -4.75 26.45
C PRO A 71 2.76 -5.35 27.02
N THR A 72 2.89 -6.39 27.83
CA THR A 72 1.74 -6.95 28.55
C THR A 72 1.22 -5.90 29.55
N PRO A 73 -0.09 -5.57 29.54
CA PRO A 73 -0.65 -4.64 30.51
C PRO A 73 -0.47 -5.16 31.94
N ASP A 74 0.05 -4.30 32.83
CA ASP A 74 0.05 -4.56 34.27
C ASP A 74 -1.32 -4.23 34.85
N LEU A 75 -2.11 -5.27 35.12
CA LEU A 75 -3.48 -5.14 35.63
C LEU A 75 -3.54 -4.90 37.15
N ASN A 76 -2.42 -4.98 37.86
CA ASN A 76 -2.40 -4.81 39.32
C ASN A 76 -2.67 -3.36 39.77
N ASN A 77 -2.60 -2.39 38.85
CA ASN A 77 -2.86 -0.97 39.12
C ASN A 77 -4.28 -0.52 38.71
N LEU A 78 -5.19 -1.45 38.40
CA LEU A 78 -6.56 -1.16 37.94
C LEU A 78 -7.64 -1.41 39.01
N GLU A 79 -7.25 -1.81 40.22
CA GLU A 79 -8.17 -2.13 41.33
C GLU A 79 -8.35 -0.98 42.35
N GLU A 80 -7.98 0.28 42.03
CA GLU A 80 -8.24 1.46 42.90
C GLU A 80 -9.57 2.17 42.61
#